data_AF-A0A935MZM1-F1
#
_entry.id   AF-A0A935MZM1-F1
#
_cell.length_a   1.000
_cell.length_b   1.000
_cell.length_c   1.000
_cell.angle_alpha   90.00
_cell.angle_beta   90.00
_cell.angle_gamma   90.00
#
_symmetry.space_group_name_H-M   'P 1'
#
loop_
_entity.id
_entity.type
_entity.pdbx_description
1 polymer ?
#
loop_
_entity_poly.entity_id
_entity_poly.type
_entity_poly.pdbx_seq_one_letter_code
_entity_poly.pdbx_strand_id
1 'polypeptide(L)' 'MELNEKQFVSGFNSGFVLAEHEPAMLNILLTNIRPTNSYITGLQSGQKEYQTYKANIELSNLRIAKNRDSDLREL' A
#
# COMPACT_ATOMS: atom_id res chain seq x y z
N MET A 1 -7.58 21.88 9.28
CA MET A 1 -6.47 21.79 8.31
C MET A 1 -7.07 22.10 6.96
N GLU A 2 -6.61 23.11 6.24
CA GLU A 2 -7.05 23.32 4.86
C GLU A 2 -6.53 22.18 3.98
N LEU A 3 -7.43 21.63 3.17
CA LEU A 3 -7.12 20.53 2.27
C LEU A 3 -6.42 21.09 1.03
N ASN A 4 -5.18 20.68 0.78
CA ASN A 4 -4.47 20.98 -0.46
C ASN A 4 -4.39 19.70 -1.30
N GLU A 5 -5.28 19.61 -2.28
CA GLU A 5 -5.44 18.42 -3.13
C GLU A 5 -4.14 18.07 -3.89
N LYS A 6 -3.43 19.06 -4.44
CA LYS A 6 -2.17 18.81 -5.16
C LYS A 6 -1.12 18.18 -4.25
N GLN A 7 -1.01 18.68 -3.02
CA GLN A 7 -0.11 18.11 -2.03
C GLN A 7 -0.55 16.71 -1.61
N PHE A 8 -1.84 16.50 -1.42
CA PHE A 8 -2.38 15.17 -1.09
C PHE A 8 -2.06 14.15 -2.18
N VAL A 9 -2.36 14.45 -3.44
CA VAL A 9 -2.10 13.55 -4.58
C VAL A 9 -0.61 13.25 -4.71
N SER A 10 0.24 14.27 -4.60
CA SER A 10 1.69 14.08 -4.63
C SER A 10 2.18 13.17 -3.50
N GLY A 11 1.68 13.41 -2.27
CA GLY A 11 2.00 12.57 -1.12
C GLY A 11 1.51 11.14 -1.28
N PHE A 12 0.29 10.95 -1.79
CA PHE A 12 -0.29 9.64 -2.08
C PHE A 12 0.58 8.82 -3.02
N ASN A 13 0.95 9.40 -4.16
CA ASN A 13 1.78 8.70 -5.14
C ASN A 13 3.16 8.37 -4.57
N SER A 14 3.80 9.30 -3.85
CA SER A 14 5.06 9.04 -3.17
C SER A 14 4.94 7.94 -2.11
N GLY A 15 3.87 7.96 -1.31
CA GLY A 15 3.62 6.97 -0.27
C GLY A 15 3.40 5.56 -0.83
N PHE A 16 2.69 5.44 -1.95
CA PHE A 16 2.51 4.17 -2.64
C PHE A 16 3.85 3.58 -3.13
N VAL A 17 4.63 4.38 -3.88
CA VAL A 17 5.94 3.96 -4.43
C VAL A 17 6.93 3.61 -3.33
N LEU A 18 6.97 4.40 -2.25
CA LEU A 18 7.84 4.12 -1.11
C LEU A 18 7.40 2.86 -0.34
N ALA A 19 6.12 2.57 -0.25
CA ALA A 19 5.65 1.34 0.39
C ALA A 19 6.04 0.09 -0.42
N GLU A 20 6.15 0.22 -1.75
CA GLU A 20 6.62 -0.83 -2.64
C GLU A 20 8.12 -1.10 -2.53
N HIS A 21 8.93 -0.05 -2.57
CA HIS A 21 10.38 -0.20 -2.70
C HIS A 21 11.15 -0.03 -1.37
N GLU A 22 10.69 0.84 -0.47
CA GLU A 22 11.40 1.24 0.75
C GLU A 22 10.47 1.30 2.00
N PRO A 23 9.75 0.22 2.33
CA PRO A 23 8.69 0.24 3.35
C PRO A 23 9.22 0.53 4.77
N ALA A 24 10.44 0.12 5.10
CA ALA A 24 11.04 0.36 6.41
C ALA A 24 11.32 1.85 6.64
N MET A 25 11.88 2.52 5.64
CA MET A 25 12.13 3.96 5.69
C MET A 25 10.81 4.73 5.80
N LEU A 26 9.80 4.36 4.99
CA LEU A 26 8.48 4.97 5.03
C LEU A 26 7.82 4.84 6.42
N ASN A 27 7.93 3.66 7.05
CA ASN A 27 7.44 3.44 8.42
C ASN A 27 8.14 4.34 9.44
N ILE A 28 9.47 4.46 9.37
CA ILE A 28 10.23 5.34 10.26
C ILE A 28 9.79 6.79 10.09
N LEU A 29 9.61 7.23 8.84
CA LEU A 29 9.15 8.58 8.52
C LEU A 29 7.75 8.86 9.11
N LEU A 30 6.81 7.94 8.90
CA LEU A 30 5.42 8.13 9.32
C LEU A 30 5.17 7.92 10.82
N THR A 31 5.99 7.12 11.49
CA THR A 31 5.86 6.89 12.95
C THR A 31 6.22 8.14 13.75
N ASN A 32 7.17 8.94 13.26
CA ASN A 32 7.71 10.10 13.98
C ASN A 32 7.04 11.43 13.58
N ILE A 33 6.13 11.41 12.61
CA ILE A 33 5.53 12.62 12.05
C ILE A 33 4.01 12.56 12.23
N ARG A 34 3.45 13.57 12.90
CA ARG A 34 1.99 13.78 12.91
C ARG A 34 1.56 14.23 11.51
N PRO A 35 0.39 13.81 11.01
CA PRO A 35 -0.15 14.34 9.75
C PRO A 35 -0.50 15.81 9.94
N THR A 36 0.46 16.68 9.67
CA THR A 36 0.40 18.13 9.89
C THR A 36 0.06 18.89 8.61
N ASN A 37 0.13 18.23 7.45
CA ASN A 37 -0.25 18.80 6.16
C ASN A 37 -0.81 17.72 5.23
N SER A 38 -1.41 18.16 4.12
CA SER A 38 -2.06 17.29 3.14
C SER A 38 -1.10 16.30 2.48
N TYR A 39 0.18 16.65 2.33
CA TYR A 39 1.19 15.75 1.77
C TYR A 39 1.46 14.56 2.68
N ILE A 40 1.67 14.77 3.99
CA ILE A 40 1.88 13.68 4.95
C ILE A 40 0.64 12.78 5.05
N THR A 41 -0.56 13.37 5.04
CA THR A 41 -1.81 12.60 4.99
C THR A 41 -1.91 11.77 3.70
N GLY A 42 -1.52 12.34 2.55
CA GLY A 42 -1.40 11.61 1.29
C GLY A 42 -0.43 10.43 1.41
N LEU A 43 0.75 10.67 1.97
CA LEU A 43 1.79 9.64 2.15
C LEU A 43 1.29 8.44 2.95
N GLN A 44 0.57 8.69 4.05
CA GLN A 44 -0.06 7.64 4.87
C GLN A 44 -1.14 6.88 4.11
N SER A 45 -1.96 7.58 3.32
CA SER A 45 -3.00 6.95 2.50
C SER A 45 -2.42 6.09 1.38
N GLY A 46 -1.39 6.58 0.68
CA GLY A 46 -0.70 5.82 -0.37
C GLY A 46 -0.04 4.54 0.16
N GLN A 47 0.53 4.60 1.38
CA GLN A 47 1.05 3.42 2.06
C GLN A 47 -0.04 2.35 2.27
N LYS A 48 -1.21 2.77 2.78
CA LYS A 48 -2.34 1.85 3.04
C LYS A 48 -2.89 1.25 1.75
N GLU A 49 -2.93 2.04 0.68
CA GLU A 49 -3.36 1.55 -0.63
C GLU A 49 -2.42 0.45 -1.13
N TYR A 50 -1.11 0.65 -1.07
CA TYR A 50 -0.14 -0.38 -1.46
C TYR A 50 -0.29 -1.66 -0.64
N GLN A 51 -0.51 -1.56 0.68
CA GLN A 51 -0.74 -2.72 1.53
C GLN A 51 -1.99 -3.51 1.11
N THR A 52 -3.05 -2.80 0.72
CA THR A 52 -4.30 -3.40 0.24
C THR A 52 -4.09 -4.06 -1.12
N TYR A 53 -3.41 -3.38 -2.04
CA TYR A 53 -3.00 -3.92 -3.33
C TYR A 53 -2.19 -5.22 -3.18
N LYS A 54 -1.18 -5.22 -2.31
CA LYS A 54 -0.34 -6.40 -2.03
C LYS A 54 -1.16 -7.56 -1.46
N ALA A 55 -2.02 -7.30 -0.48
CA ALA A 55 -2.90 -8.32 0.09
C ALA A 55 -3.82 -8.95 -0.97
N ASN A 56 -4.35 -8.16 -1.89
CA ASN A 56 -5.19 -8.65 -2.99
C ASN A 56 -4.42 -9.52 -3.98
N ILE A 57 -3.16 -9.19 -4.28
CA ILE A 57 -2.29 -10.03 -5.11
C ILE A 57 -2.03 -11.37 -4.41
N GLU A 58 -1.66 -11.34 -3.13
CA GLU A 58 -1.39 -12.55 -2.35
C GLU A 58 -2.62 -13.46 -2.29
N LEU A 59 -3.81 -12.90 -2.03
CA LEU A 59 -5.08 -13.64 -2.06
C LEU A 59 -5.37 -14.25 -3.42
N SER A 60 -5.10 -13.53 -4.51
CA SER A 60 -5.29 -14.03 -5.87
C SER A 60 -4.36 -15.20 -6.19
N ASN A 61 -3.09 -15.09 -5.79
CA ASN A 61 -2.09 -16.15 -5.97
C ASN A 61 -2.46 -17.40 -5.17
N LEU A 62 -2.96 -17.25 -3.94
CA LEU A 62 -3.44 -18.37 -3.11
C LEU A 62 -4.63 -19.09 -3.75
N ARG A 63 -5.58 -18.34 -4.35
CA ARG A 63 -6.71 -18.93 -5.09
C ARG A 63 -6.24 -19.76 -6.28
N ILE A 64 -5.28 -19.25 -7.04
CA ILE A 64 -4.70 -19.95 -8.19
C ILE A 64 -4.01 -21.24 -7.74
N ALA A 65 -3.19 -21.18 -6.69
CA ALA A 65 -2.50 -22.36 -6.15
C ALA A 65 -3.48 -23.43 -5.69
N LYS A 66 -4.54 -23.04 -4.94
CA LYS A 66 -5.58 -23.96 -4.48
C LYS A 66 -6.31 -24.66 -5.64
N ASN A 67 -6.64 -23.93 -6.71
CA ASN A 67 -7.33 -24.52 -7.85
C ASN A 67 -6.45 -25.56 -8.56
N ARG A 68 -5.15 -25.27 -8.74
CA ARG A 68 -4.21 -26.23 -9.34
C ARG A 68 -4.06 -27.51 -8.51
N ASP A 69 -4.02 -27.39 -7.19
CA ASP A 69 -3.94 -28.55 -6.30
C ASP A 69 -5.22 -29.40 -6.34
N SER A 70 -6.39 -28.80 -6.54
CA SER A 70 -7.65 -29.54 -6.74
C SER A 70 -7.63 -30.33 -8.04
N ASP A 71 -7.22 -29.71 -9.15
CA ASP A 71 -7.15 -30.36 -10.47
C ASP A 71 -6.19 -31.57 -10.47
N LEU A 72 -5.09 -31.50 -9.72
CA LEU A 72 -4.13 -32.59 -9.57
C LEU A 72 -4.63 -33.77 -8.71
N ARG A 73 -5.62 -33.54 -7.82
CA ARG A 73 -6.19 -34.58 -6.94
C ARG A 73 -7.34 -35.34 -7.57
N GLU A 74 -7.89 -34.85 -8.68
CA GLU A 74 -8.98 -35.48 -9.43
C GLU A 74 -8.49 -36.36 -10.60
N LEU A 75 -7.16 -36.47 -10.79
CA LEU A 75 -6.47 -37.38 -11.73
C LEU A 75 -5.96 -38.64 -11.03
#